data_AF-A0A3M1MDI0-F1
#
_entry.id   AF-A0A3M1MDI0-F1
#
_cell.length_a   1.000
_cell.length_b   1.000
_cell.length_c   1.000
_cell.angle_alpha   90.00
_cell.angle_beta   90.00
_cell.angle_gamma   90.00
#
_symmetry.space_group_name_H-M   'P 1'
#
loop_
_entity.id
_entity.type
_entity.pdbx_description
1 polymer ?
#
loop_
_entity_poly.entity_id
_entity_poly.type
_entity_poly.pdbx_seq_one_letter_code
_entity_poly.pdbx_strand_id
1 'polypeptide(L)' 'WKRMLESGEFATINELAEHEGIAPSYMTRVLRLTLLAPDIVEAILDGKQGPEVTLGRMLSPFPLSWRDQALHFSCRSCW' A
#
# COMPACT_ATOMS: atom_id res chain seq x y z
N TRP A 1 -5.53 -10.77 -4.38
CA TRP A 1 -5.33 -11.11 -2.95
C TRP A 1 -6.43 -10.59 -2.03
N LYS A 2 -6.61 -9.27 -1.82
CA LYS A 2 -7.62 -8.76 -0.86
C LYS A 2 -9.03 -9.36 -1.06
N ARG A 3 -9.49 -9.43 -2.31
CA ARG A 3 -10.78 -10.06 -2.66
C ARG A 3 -10.86 -11.55 -2.33
N MET A 4 -9.76 -12.30 -2.51
CA MET A 4 -9.70 -13.74 -2.22
C MET A 4 -9.79 -14.00 -0.71
N LEU A 5 -9.25 -13.08 0.09
CA LEU A 5 -9.42 -13.09 1.55
C LEU A 5 -10.86 -12.71 1.96
N GLU A 6 -11.45 -11.71 1.29
CA GLU A 6 -12.81 -11.24 1.59
C GLU A 6 -13.91 -12.20 1.15
N SER A 7 -13.67 -12.94 0.06
CA SER A 7 -14.58 -14.00 -0.39
C SER A 7 -14.50 -15.26 0.46
N GLY A 8 -13.48 -15.39 1.31
CA GLY A 8 -13.19 -16.61 2.07
C GLY A 8 -12.62 -17.74 1.22
N GLU A 9 -12.15 -17.46 0.00
CA GLU A 9 -11.39 -18.41 -0.82
C GLU A 9 -10.11 -18.87 -0.07
N PHE A 10 -9.53 -17.96 0.71
CA PHE A 10 -8.46 -18.24 1.66
C PHE A 10 -8.84 -17.65 3.02
N ALA A 11 -8.63 -18.41 4.10
CA ALA A 11 -9.01 -18.01 5.44
C ALA A 11 -8.02 -17.02 6.07
N THR A 12 -6.74 -17.09 5.69
CA THR A 12 -5.69 -16.27 6.29
C THR A 12 -4.66 -15.76 5.29
N ILE A 13 -3.95 -14.69 5.66
CA ILE A 13 -2.80 -14.19 4.89
C ILE A 13 -1.71 -15.27 4.78
N ASN A 14 -1.50 -16.10 5.79
CA ASN A 14 -0.46 -17.14 5.76
C ASN A 14 -0.77 -18.20 4.71
N GLU A 15 -2.01 -18.67 4.66
CA GLU A 15 -2.47 -19.66 3.68
C GLU A 15 -2.34 -19.12 2.24
N LEU A 16 -2.82 -17.89 2.01
CA LEU A 16 -2.69 -17.26 0.70
C LEU A 16 -1.22 -17.01 0.33
N ALA A 17 -0.38 -16.61 1.27
CA ALA A 17 1.05 -16.38 1.02
C ALA A 17 1.80 -17.67 0.68
N GLU A 18 1.48 -18.78 1.36
CA GLU A 18 2.00 -20.11 1.03
C GLU A 18 1.57 -20.54 -0.37
N HIS A 19 0.29 -20.38 -0.72
CA HIS A 19 -0.23 -20.65 -2.06
C HIS A 19 0.47 -19.84 -3.16
N GLU A 20 0.71 -18.55 -2.92
CA GLU A 20 1.36 -17.65 -3.87
C GLU A 20 2.89 -17.78 -3.88
N GLY A 21 3.48 -18.58 -2.98
CA GLY A 21 4.93 -18.78 -2.88
C GLY A 21 5.70 -17.53 -2.44
N ILE A 22 5.09 -16.64 -1.67
CA ILE A 22 5.71 -15.40 -1.18
C ILE A 22 5.70 -15.31 0.33
N ALA A 23 6.58 -14.47 0.89
CA ALA A 23 6.60 -14.26 2.34
C ALA A 23 5.28 -13.59 2.82
N PRO A 24 4.63 -14.09 3.90
CA PRO A 24 3.44 -13.45 4.47
C PRO A 24 3.64 -11.98 4.84
N SER A 25 4.85 -11.63 5.27
CA SER A 25 5.24 -10.24 5.59
C SER A 25 5.23 -9.34 4.34
N TYR A 26 5.64 -9.85 3.18
CA TYR A 26 5.59 -9.11 1.92
C TYR A 26 4.13 -8.93 1.45
N MET A 27 3.34 -10.01 1.49
CA MET A 27 1.91 -9.92 1.16
C MET A 27 1.19 -8.89 2.02
N THR A 28 1.46 -8.87 3.33
CA THR A 28 0.88 -7.88 4.26
C THR A 28 1.26 -6.45 3.87
N ARG A 29 2.52 -6.21 3.48
CA ARG A 29 2.98 -4.88 3.02
C ARG A 29 2.27 -4.43 1.75
N VAL A 30 2.05 -5.33 0.80
CA VAL A 30 1.31 -5.06 -0.43
C VAL A 30 -0.17 -4.83 -0.15
N LEU A 31 -0.79 -5.66 0.70
CA LEU A 31 -2.20 -5.50 1.10
C LEU A 31 -2.43 -4.18 1.85
N ARG A 32 -1.44 -3.68 2.61
CA ARG A 32 -1.54 -2.37 3.26
C ARG A 32 -1.73 -1.22 2.25
N LEU A 33 -1.26 -1.37 1.01
CA LEU A 33 -1.44 -0.36 -0.03
C LEU A 33 -2.92 -0.09 -0.36
N THR A 34 -3.84 -1.01 -0.03
CA THR A 34 -5.28 -0.76 -0.17
C THR A 34 -5.80 0.30 0.81
N LEU A 35 -4.98 0.74 1.77
CA LEU A 35 -5.31 1.77 2.75
C LEU A 35 -4.80 3.17 2.34
N LEU A 36 -4.22 3.30 1.15
CA LEU A 36 -3.79 4.59 0.61
C LEU A 36 -4.99 5.51 0.43
N ALA A 37 -4.75 6.80 0.68
CA ALA A 37 -5.72 7.84 0.44
C ALA A 37 -6.06 7.91 -1.07
N PRO A 38 -7.34 8.12 -1.43
CA PRO A 38 -7.78 8.12 -2.83
C PRO A 38 -7.01 9.10 -3.72
N ASP A 39 -6.71 10.29 -3.23
CA ASP A 39 -5.94 11.34 -3.92
C ASP A 39 -4.51 10.89 -4.27
N ILE A 40 -3.86 10.11 -3.40
CA ILE A 40 -2.54 9.52 -3.67
C ILE A 40 -2.65 8.46 -4.76
N VAL A 41 -3.68 7.61 -4.71
CA VAL A 41 -3.93 6.58 -5.73
C VAL A 41 -4.18 7.24 -7.09
N GLU A 42 -5.03 8.27 -7.13
CA GLU A 42 -5.30 9.06 -8.33
C GLU A 42 -4.03 9.70 -8.89
N ALA A 43 -3.21 10.34 -8.04
CA ALA A 43 -1.94 10.93 -8.46
C ALA A 43 -0.98 9.89 -9.06
N ILE A 44 -0.93 8.67 -8.52
CA ILE A 44 -0.10 7.57 -9.06
C ILE A 44 -0.62 7.11 -10.42
N LEU A 45 -1.94 6.94 -10.57
CA LEU A 45 -2.55 6.52 -11.83
C LEU A 45 -2.38 7.57 -12.93
N ASP A 46 -2.42 8.84 -12.56
CA ASP A 46 -2.19 9.98 -13.45
C ASP A 46 -0.70 10.23 -13.77
N GLY A 47 0.23 9.53 -13.12
CA GLY A 47 1.67 9.80 -13.24
C GLY A 47 2.12 11.14 -12.65
N LYS A 48 1.29 11.74 -11.77
CA LYS A 48 1.51 13.04 -11.12
C LYS A 48 2.04 12.91 -9.69
N GLN A 49 2.36 11.70 -9.25
CA GLN A 49 2.92 11.49 -7.93
C GLN A 49 4.28 12.20 -7.77
N GLY A 50 4.49 12.82 -6.61
CA GLY A 50 5.78 13.46 -6.30
C GLY A 50 6.92 12.44 -6.18
N PRO A 51 8.19 12.86 -6.26
CA PRO A 51 9.35 11.95 -6.20
C PRO A 51 9.43 11.17 -4.88
N GLU A 52 8.79 11.68 -3.84
CA GLU A 52 8.68 11.07 -2.52
C GLU A 52 7.72 9.86 -2.48
N VAL A 53 6.86 9.68 -3.50
CA VAL A 53 5.88 8.59 -3.62
C VAL A 53 6.50 7.42 -4.39
N THR A 54 7.39 6.68 -3.72
CA THR A 54 8.03 5.50 -4.29
C THR A 54 7.44 4.22 -3.73
N LEU A 55 7.50 3.12 -4.51
CA LEU A 55 7.06 1.80 -4.03
C LEU A 55 7.78 1.38 -2.74
N GLY A 56 9.09 1.62 -2.64
CA GLY A 56 9.87 1.29 -1.45
C GLY A 56 9.35 1.99 -0.19
N ARG A 57 8.96 3.27 -0.29
CA ARG A 57 8.37 4.00 0.82
C ARG A 57 6.96 3.50 1.15
N MET A 58 6.13 3.24 0.15
CA MET A 58 4.77 2.74 0.36
C MET A 58 4.75 1.33 0.98
N LEU A 59 5.75 0.50 0.68
CA LEU A 59 5.93 -0.80 1.34
C LEU A 59 6.48 -0.69 2.77
N SER A 60 6.90 0.48 3.23
CA SER A 60 7.23 0.77 4.64
C SER A 60 5.98 1.25 5.40
N PRO A 61 5.91 1.11 6.74
CA PRO A 61 4.76 1.60 7.50
C PRO A 61 4.46 3.08 7.23
N PHE A 62 3.18 3.40 7.04
CA PHE A 62 2.69 4.77 6.81
C PHE A 62 1.42 5.03 7.64
N PRO A 63 1.05 6.29 7.88
CA PRO A 63 -0.12 6.63 8.71
C PRO A 63 -1.43 6.10 8.14
N LEU A 64 -2.37 5.66 8.99
CA LEU A 64 -3.71 5.24 8.54
C LEU A 64 -4.62 6.42 8.21
N SER A 65 -4.44 7.56 8.88
CA SER A 65 -5.16 8.79 8.61
C SER A 65 -4.76 9.36 7.25
N TRP A 66 -5.72 9.56 6.35
CA TRP A 66 -5.45 10.14 5.03
C TRP A 66 -4.81 11.53 5.09
N ARG A 67 -5.20 12.37 6.08
CA ARG A 67 -4.56 13.67 6.29
C ARG A 67 -3.07 13.53 6.60
N ASP A 68 -2.72 12.53 7.41
CA ASP A 68 -1.33 12.27 7.78
C ASP A 68 -0.57 11.58 6.64
N GLN A 69 -1.26 10.82 5.78
CA GLN A 69 -0.67 10.27 4.56
C GLN A 69 -0.25 11.38 3.60
N ALA A 70 -1.10 12.39 3.38
CA ALA A 70 -0.77 13.54 2.54
C ALA A 70 0.52 14.24 3.02
N LEU A 71 0.66 14.43 4.35
CA LEU A 71 1.89 14.97 4.95
C LEU A 71 3.07 13.97 4.90
N HIS A 72 2.80 12.68 5.01
CA HIS A 72 3.81 11.64 4.96
C HIS A 72 4.41 11.50 3.57
N PHE A 73 3.63 11.71 2.51
CA PHE A 73 4.03 11.53 1.12
C PHE A 73 4.30 12.84 0.37
N SER A 74 4.16 13.99 1.03
CA SER A 74 4.53 15.29 0.47
C SER A 74 6.05 15.48 0.36
N CYS A 75 6.46 16.28 -0.65
CA CYS A 75 7.85 16.68 -0.86
C CYS A 75 8.34 17.56 0.30
N ARG A 76 9.37 17.10 1.03
CA ARG A 76 10.02 17.88 2.12
C ARG A 76 11.07 18.87 1.63
N SER A 77 11.33 18.93 0.33
CA SER A 77 12.38 19.76 -0.28
C SER A 77 11.92 20.31 -1.62
N CYS A 78 10.89 21.16 -1.60
CA CYS A 78 10.78 22.27 -2.54
C CYS A 78 11.25 23.52 -1.79
N TRP A 79 12.56 23.71 -1.73
CA TRP A 79 13.15 25.05 -1.58
C TRP A 79 13.57 25.50 -2.98
#